data_AF-A0A378B083-F1
#
_entry.id   AF-A0A378B083-F1
#
_cell.length_a   1.000
_cell.length_b   1.000
_cell.length_c   1.000
_cell.angle_alpha   90.00
_cell.angle_beta   90.00
_cell.angle_gamma   90.00
#
_symmetry.space_group_name_H-M   'P 1'
#
loop_
_entity.id
_entity.type
_entity.pdbx_description
1 polymer ?
#
loop_
_entity_poly.entity_id
_entity_poly.type
_entity_poly.pdbx_seq_one_letter_code
_entity_poly.pdbx_strand_id
1 'polypeptide(L)' 'MSSPNISFDNIPSSIRKPGQYFEFNTKLAVRTLPTNAQKVLIVAPMLASGSLEPLVATSVFSGDEAAVYFGYGSIAHLMV' A
#
# COMPACT_ATOMS: atom_id res chain seq x y z
N MET A 1 -36.52 14.36 -2.54
CA MET A 1 -35.80 15.64 -2.44
C MET A 1 -34.33 15.37 -2.18
N SER A 2 -33.41 15.96 -2.94
CA SER A 2 -31.99 15.96 -2.59
C SER A 2 -31.77 16.82 -1.35
N SER A 3 -30.95 16.36 -0.41
CA SER A 3 -30.57 17.18 0.75
C SER A 3 -29.83 18.42 0.26
N PRO A 4 -30.16 19.63 0.72
CA PRO A 4 -29.47 20.85 0.31
C PRO A 4 -27.99 20.88 0.74
N ASN A 5 -27.61 20.07 1.73
CA ASN A 5 -26.27 20.12 2.34
C ASN A 5 -25.45 18.83 2.17
N ILE A 6 -26.02 17.76 1.61
CA ILE A 6 -25.35 16.45 1.48
C ILE A 6 -25.64 15.86 0.10
N SER A 7 -24.59 15.73 -0.71
CA SER A 7 -24.60 14.98 -1.95
C SER A 7 -24.11 13.55 -1.70
N PHE A 8 -24.71 12.58 -2.38
CA PHE A 8 -24.26 11.19 -2.38
C PHE A 8 -23.86 10.79 -3.79
N ASP A 9 -22.78 10.06 -3.93
CA ASP A 9 -22.24 9.63 -5.23
C ASP A 9 -22.96 8.40 -5.78
N ASN A 10 -23.22 7.41 -4.93
CA ASN A 10 -23.72 6.09 -5.37
C ASN A 10 -25.12 5.79 -4.86
N ILE A 11 -25.63 6.56 -3.88
CA ILE A 11 -26.96 6.35 -3.29
C ILE A 11 -27.97 7.33 -3.92
N PRO A 12 -28.74 6.90 -4.94
CA PRO A 12 -29.69 7.76 -5.62
C PRO A 12 -30.82 8.22 -4.69
N SER A 13 -31.39 9.39 -4.97
CA SER A 13 -32.46 9.97 -4.15
C SER A 13 -33.74 9.14 -4.15
N SER A 14 -33.97 8.35 -5.19
CA SER A 14 -35.17 7.50 -5.37
C SER A 14 -35.28 6.34 -4.39
N ILE A 15 -34.15 5.87 -3.84
CA ILE A 15 -34.13 4.71 -2.93
C ILE A 15 -34.03 5.11 -1.45
N ARG A 16 -33.94 6.42 -1.15
CA ARG A 16 -33.76 6.93 0.22
C ARG A 16 -35.08 6.85 0.99
N LYS A 17 -35.28 5.71 1.65
CA LYS A 17 -36.36 5.49 2.63
C LYS A 17 -35.82 5.61 4.07
N PRO A 18 -36.69 5.77 5.09
CA PRO A 18 -36.26 5.81 6.49
C PRO A 18 -35.38 4.60 6.87
N GLY A 19 -34.23 4.86 7.49
CA GLY A 19 -33.19 3.87 7.78
C GLY A 19 -31.78 4.48 7.74
N GLN A 20 -30.76 3.64 7.70
CA GLN A 20 -29.37 4.06 7.58
C GLN A 20 -28.77 3.60 6.26
N TYR A 21 -28.04 4.50 5.61
CA TYR A 21 -27.32 4.27 4.37
C TYR A 21 -25.90 4.79 4.58
N PHE A 22 -24.90 3.98 4.23
CA PHE A 22 -23.48 4.34 4.28
C PHE A 22 -22.90 4.22 2.88
N GLU A 23 -22.17 5.25 2.43
CA GLU A 23 -21.34 5.15 1.24
C GLU A 23 -19.92 5.59 1.56
N PHE A 24 -18.96 4.94 0.90
CA PHE A 24 -17.56 5.32 0.95
C PHE A 24 -17.20 5.99 -0.36
N ASN A 25 -16.85 7.28 -0.31
CA ASN A 25 -16.34 8.00 -1.47
C ASN A 25 -14.82 7.83 -1.55
N THR A 26 -14.35 7.14 -2.59
CA THR A 26 -12.92 6.89 -2.82
C THR A 26 -12.34 7.70 -3.98
N LYS A 27 -13.04 8.72 -4.49
CA LYS A 27 -12.60 9.51 -5.67
C LYS A 27 -11.27 10.21 -5.46
N LEU A 28 -10.95 10.60 -4.23
CA LEU A 28 -9.66 11.18 -3.83
C LEU A 28 -8.79 10.22 -3.00
N ALA A 29 -9.22 8.96 -2.85
CA ALA A 29 -8.37 7.96 -2.22
C ALA A 29 -7.24 7.60 -3.19
N VAL A 30 -6.00 7.81 -2.78
CA VAL A 30 -4.81 7.34 -3.51
C VAL A 30 -4.91 5.83 -3.62
N ARG A 31 -5.13 5.32 -4.85
CA ARG A 31 -5.39 3.89 -5.12
C ARG A 31 -4.43 3.26 -6.12
N THR A 32 -3.37 3.95 -6.52
CA THR A 32 -2.43 3.40 -7.50
C THR A 32 -1.05 3.26 -6.88
N LEU A 33 -0.47 2.06 -7.03
CA LEU A 33 0.99 1.96 -7.13
C LEU A 33 1.45 2.97 -8.19
N PRO A 34 2.63 3.61 -8.05
CA PRO A 34 3.15 4.54 -9.03
C PRO A 34 3.01 3.93 -10.44
N THR A 35 2.33 4.63 -11.35
CA THR A 35 2.17 4.20 -12.76
C THR A 35 3.51 4.04 -13.47
N ASN A 36 4.57 4.62 -12.91
CA ASN A 36 5.94 4.39 -13.30
C ASN A 36 6.59 3.39 -12.34
N ALA A 37 6.42 2.09 -12.60
CA ALA A 37 7.14 1.05 -11.90
C ALA A 37 8.64 1.18 -12.23
N GLN A 38 9.41 1.75 -11.30
CA GLN A 38 10.85 1.91 -11.44
C GLN A 38 11.55 0.79 -10.70
N LYS A 39 12.50 0.13 -11.38
CA LYS A 39 13.41 -0.81 -10.73
C LYS A 39 14.48 0.00 -9.99
N VAL A 40 14.52 -0.14 -8.67
CA VAL A 40 15.51 0.51 -7.80
C VAL A 40 16.56 -0.52 -7.39
N LEU A 41 17.84 -0.11 -7.39
CA LEU A 41 18.93 -0.88 -6.78
C LEU A 41 19.25 -0.26 -5.42
N ILE A 42 19.05 -1.03 -4.36
CA ILE A 42 19.37 -0.62 -2.98
C ILE A 42 20.65 -1.34 -2.55
N VAL A 43 21.62 -0.60 -2.03
CA VAL A 43 22.83 -1.13 -1.42
C VAL A 43 22.82 -0.70 0.05
N ALA A 44 22.62 -1.65 0.94
CA ALA A 44 22.44 -1.40 2.37
C ALA A 44 23.03 -2.54 3.23
N PRO A 45 23.42 -2.26 4.49
CA PRO A 45 23.86 -3.30 5.41
C PRO A 45 22.76 -4.32 5.73
N MET A 46 23.14 -5.60 5.75
CA MET A 46 22.31 -6.72 6.23
C MET A 46 22.88 -7.34 7.51
N LEU A 47 22.06 -8.08 8.26
CA LEU A 47 22.48 -8.83 9.45
C LEU A 47 22.93 -10.24 9.08
N ALA A 48 23.80 -10.84 9.90
CA ALA A 48 24.23 -12.23 9.74
C ALA A 48 23.09 -13.26 9.93
N SER A 49 21.94 -12.84 10.45
CA SER A 49 20.72 -13.65 10.57
C SER A 49 19.89 -13.68 9.28
N GLY A 50 20.23 -12.87 8.26
CA GLY A 50 19.57 -12.91 6.96
C GLY A 50 19.88 -14.21 6.21
N SER A 51 18.96 -14.67 5.38
CA SER A 51 19.10 -15.95 4.66
C SER A 51 19.91 -15.86 3.37
N LEU A 52 20.21 -14.66 2.86
CA LEU A 52 20.93 -14.47 1.60
C LEU A 52 22.42 -14.20 1.80
N GLU A 53 23.19 -14.54 0.78
CA GLU A 53 24.61 -14.21 0.74
C GLU A 53 24.83 -12.71 0.49
N PRO A 54 25.79 -12.07 1.18
CA PRO A 54 26.15 -10.68 0.94
C PRO A 54 26.61 -10.45 -0.52
N LEU A 55 26.40 -9.25 -1.04
CA LEU A 55 26.85 -8.82 -2.37
C LEU A 55 26.25 -9.60 -3.56
N VAL A 56 25.20 -10.38 -3.35
CA VAL A 56 24.42 -11.03 -4.41
C VAL A 56 23.14 -10.24 -4.65
N ALA A 57 23.05 -9.58 -5.81
CA ALA A 57 21.88 -8.78 -6.18
C ALA A 57 20.64 -9.68 -6.32
N THR A 58 19.65 -9.47 -5.46
CA THR A 58 18.41 -10.26 -5.41
C THR A 58 17.20 -9.34 -5.57
N SER A 59 16.18 -9.81 -6.27
CA SER A 59 14.93 -9.06 -6.45
C SER A 59 14.03 -9.27 -5.24
N VAL A 60 13.41 -8.20 -4.75
CA VAL A 60 12.57 -8.19 -3.55
C VAL A 60 11.26 -7.47 -3.87
N PHE A 61 10.13 -8.07 -3.49
CA PHE A 61 8.80 -7.57 -3.86
C PHE A 61 7.92 -7.22 -2.64
N SER A 62 8.41 -7.47 -1.42
CA SER A 62 7.73 -7.08 -0.18
C SER A 62 8.71 -6.84 0.97
N GLY A 63 8.27 -6.08 1.98
CA GLY A 63 9.03 -5.89 3.23
C GLY A 63 9.22 -7.19 4.01
N ASP A 64 8.23 -8.11 3.97
CA ASP A 64 8.33 -9.42 4.64
C ASP A 64 9.45 -10.28 4.05
N GLU A 65 9.57 -10.29 2.71
CA GLU A 65 10.70 -10.95 2.02
C GLU A 65 12.03 -10.29 2.41
N ALA A 66 12.10 -8.97 2.44
CA ALA A 66 13.30 -8.23 2.83
C ALA A 66 13.75 -8.56 4.26
N ALA A 67 12.79 -8.75 5.18
CA ALA A 67 13.06 -9.10 6.57
C ALA A 67 13.73 -10.47 6.70
N VAL A 68 13.26 -11.46 5.93
CA VAL A 68 13.84 -12.81 5.90
C VAL A 68 15.21 -12.80 5.22
N TYR A 69 15.34 -12.11 4.09
CA TYR A 69 16.56 -12.09 3.29
C TYR A 69 17.72 -11.38 3.96
N PHE A 70 17.47 -10.22 4.57
CA PHE A 70 18.52 -9.36 5.12
C PHE A 70 18.56 -9.33 6.66
N GLY A 71 17.61 -10.01 7.30
CA GLY A 71 17.44 -10.06 8.76
C GLY A 71 16.47 -9.00 9.27
N TYR A 72 15.57 -9.42 10.15
CA TYR A 72 14.57 -8.56 10.78
C TYR A 72 15.23 -7.37 11.49
N GLY A 73 14.78 -6.17 11.13
CA GLY A 73 15.29 -4.90 11.66
C GLY A 73 16.61 -4.40 11.06
N SER A 74 17.17 -5.08 10.06
CA SER A 74 18.36 -4.59 9.33
C SER A 74 18.04 -3.31 8.53
N ILE A 75 19.07 -2.52 8.19
CA ILE A 75 18.90 -1.33 7.35
C ILE A 75 18.35 -1.72 5.97
N ALA A 76 18.85 -2.81 5.38
CA ALA A 76 18.33 -3.33 4.12
C ALA A 76 16.85 -3.74 4.19
N HIS A 77 16.40 -4.31 5.31
CA HIS A 77 14.98 -4.59 5.54
C HIS A 77 14.13 -3.32 5.66
N LEU A 78 14.62 -2.29 6.37
CA LEU A 78 13.85 -1.05 6.61
C LEU A 78 13.77 -0.10 5.40
N MET A 79 14.46 -0.42 4.30
CA MET A 79 14.48 0.39 3.07
C MET A 79 13.59 -0.16 1.95
N VAL A 80 12.91 -1.29 2.16
CA VAL A 80 12.00 -1.95 1.22
C VAL A 80 10.57 -1.83 1.72
#